data_AF-X8AG47-F1
#
_entry.id   AF-X8AG47-F1
#
_cell.length_a   1.000
_cell.length_b   1.000
_cell.length_c   1.000
_cell.angle_alpha   90.00
_cell.angle_beta   90.00
_cell.angle_gamma   90.00
#
_symmetry.space_group_name_H-M   'P 1'
#
loop_
_entity.id
_entity.type
_entity.pdbx_description
1 polymer ?
#
loop_
_entity_poly.entity_id
_entity_poly.type
_entity_poly.pdbx_seq_one_letter_code
_entity_poly.pdbx_strand_id
1 'polypeptide(L)'
;MLAERHTADTFGLSVGKHVRVFDGTQWRDMTICGAARSPEYLWPARNRQDILGDPHTFAVLFAAEPLARALSARATPNQVLIEIASGATQSDQNQVAGVLRSAGAVDIQDRRDQPSDAALRENFNGFSVMAIGFPVLFLSAAAIAGYVLITRLVHTERPIIGTLLALGARRGAVVAHYLWHGALITAVAVVAGVLAGWVATSAYTTLYASLLGLPDIVIEHRIPTAVVGVVLGLATGVIAGLAPAIGAARTAPAEAMRGDHRQPLRAGLLARLSVRWTLLPVAARMALRSLTRSRRRTAATMLGGVLALVLILASAGMLTSVRAMLDIQFRWIQRQDATVLTAQGANDVGAQLRSVPGVAIAEPATIVRVTVAANGHTYPTSLTGFQPATVMHGFRTRTASRARCHPTGSLPALRSPTNWGARRR
;
A
#
# COMPACT_ATOMS: atom_id res chain seq x y z
N MET A 1 -8.92 30.46 -21.92
CA MET A 1 -8.58 29.04 -21.61
C MET A 1 -9.02 28.71 -20.19
N LEU A 2 -9.22 27.45 -19.87
CA LEU A 2 -9.40 26.99 -18.49
C LEU A 2 -8.09 26.34 -18.03
N ALA A 3 -7.64 26.63 -16.82
CA ALA A 3 -6.52 25.90 -16.21
C ALA A 3 -7.06 24.66 -15.48
N GLU A 4 -6.39 23.51 -15.57
CA GLU A 4 -6.65 22.41 -14.64
C GLU A 4 -6.37 22.89 -13.21
N ARG A 5 -7.12 22.43 -12.22
CA ARG A 5 -7.00 22.88 -10.84
C ARG A 5 -5.59 22.71 -10.25
N HIS A 6 -4.92 21.58 -10.44
CA HIS A 6 -3.53 21.39 -9.99
C HIS A 6 -2.61 22.43 -10.64
N THR A 7 -2.82 22.76 -11.91
CA THR A 7 -2.04 23.78 -12.63
C THR A 7 -2.34 25.17 -12.06
N ALA A 8 -3.62 25.47 -11.81
CA ALA A 8 -4.02 26.75 -11.24
C ALA A 8 -3.43 26.96 -9.84
N ASP A 9 -3.49 25.94 -8.98
CA ASP A 9 -2.99 26.01 -7.61
C ASP A 9 -1.45 26.04 -7.58
N THR A 10 -0.76 25.26 -8.43
CA THR A 10 0.71 25.21 -8.49
C THR A 10 1.35 26.50 -9.01
N PHE A 11 0.75 27.11 -10.04
CA PHE A 11 1.28 28.32 -10.69
C PHE A 11 0.56 29.61 -10.25
N GLY A 12 -0.35 29.53 -9.27
CA GLY A 12 -1.13 30.66 -8.78
C GLY A 12 -1.96 31.34 -9.87
N LEU A 13 -2.53 30.58 -10.81
CA LEU A 13 -3.33 31.11 -11.90
C LEU A 13 -4.76 31.38 -11.43
N SER A 14 -5.21 32.62 -11.57
CA SER A 14 -6.57 33.04 -11.28
C SER A 14 -7.24 33.58 -12.55
N VAL A 15 -8.57 33.69 -12.53
CA VAL A 15 -9.35 34.27 -13.63
C VAL A 15 -8.84 35.68 -13.92
N GLY A 16 -8.64 35.99 -15.21
CA GLY A 16 -8.10 37.26 -15.69
C GLY A 16 -6.58 37.32 -15.77
N LYS A 17 -5.83 36.34 -15.23
CA LYS A 17 -4.38 36.28 -15.45
C LYS A 17 -4.04 35.90 -16.88
N HIS A 18 -2.94 36.47 -17.37
CA HIS A 18 -2.37 36.15 -18.67
C HIS A 18 -1.30 35.07 -18.52
N VAL A 19 -1.31 34.10 -19.43
CA VAL A 19 -0.32 33.04 -19.57
C VAL A 19 0.18 33.08 -21.00
N ARG A 20 1.51 32.99 -21.17
CA ARG A 20 2.11 32.84 -22.48
C ARG A 20 2.23 31.38 -22.84
N VAL A 21 1.66 30.98 -23.98
CA VAL A 21 1.78 29.64 -24.54
C VAL A 21 2.58 29.71 -25.83
N PHE A 22 3.59 28.86 -25.95
CA PHE A 22 4.40 28.77 -27.15
C PHE A 22 3.71 27.84 -28.16
N ASP A 23 3.39 28.35 -29.35
CA ASP A 23 2.68 27.60 -30.41
C ASP A 23 3.59 26.80 -31.35
N GLY A 24 4.89 26.73 -31.02
CA GLY A 24 5.94 26.17 -31.87
C GLY A 24 6.72 27.22 -32.67
N THR A 25 6.15 28.41 -32.87
CA THR A 25 6.76 29.52 -33.62
C THR A 25 6.90 30.79 -32.79
N GLN A 26 5.88 31.15 -32.01
CA GLN A 26 5.83 32.38 -31.23
C GLN A 26 5.10 32.17 -29.89
N TRP A 27 5.40 33.05 -28.94
CA TRP A 27 4.66 33.13 -27.69
C TRP A 27 3.35 33.87 -27.91
N ARG A 28 2.23 33.24 -27.55
CA ARG A 28 0.91 33.87 -27.57
C ARG A 28 0.41 34.14 -26.17
N ASP A 29 0.02 35.37 -25.90
CA ASP A 29 -0.66 35.75 -24.67
C ASP A 29 -2.09 35.25 -24.65
N MET A 30 -2.47 34.62 -23.56
CA MET A 30 -3.75 33.97 -23.39
C MET A 30 -4.32 34.26 -22.01
N THR A 31 -5.62 34.52 -21.95
CA THR A 31 -6.29 34.79 -20.66
C THR A 31 -6.88 33.51 -20.07
N ILE A 32 -6.66 33.33 -18.77
CA ILE A 32 -7.32 32.30 -17.98
C ILE A 32 -8.75 32.78 -17.66
N CYS A 33 -9.74 32.04 -18.16
CA CYS A 33 -11.16 32.34 -18.00
C CYS A 33 -11.77 31.60 -16.80
N GLY A 34 -11.09 30.58 -16.27
CA GLY A 34 -11.62 29.72 -15.22
C GLY A 34 -10.68 28.58 -14.87
N ALA A 35 -11.06 27.79 -13.87
CA ALA A 35 -10.39 26.54 -13.51
C ALA A 35 -11.34 25.36 -13.77
N ALA A 36 -10.79 24.26 -14.29
CA ALA A 36 -11.50 23.00 -14.52
C ALA A 36 -10.86 21.89 -13.68
N ARG A 37 -11.65 20.88 -13.30
CA ARG A 37 -11.13 19.65 -12.67
C ARG A 37 -11.41 18.49 -13.61
N SER A 38 -10.38 17.75 -13.99
CA SER A 38 -10.52 16.56 -14.84
C SER A 38 -10.17 15.29 -14.07
N PRO A 39 -11.01 14.24 -14.14
CA PRO A 39 -10.70 12.96 -13.52
C PRO A 39 -9.44 12.30 -14.11
N GLU A 40 -8.99 12.72 -15.30
CA GLU A 40 -7.76 12.25 -15.91
C GLU A 40 -6.49 12.74 -15.19
N TYR A 41 -6.59 13.82 -14.43
CA TYR A 41 -5.45 14.50 -13.79
C TYR A 41 -5.59 14.61 -12.27
N LEU A 42 -6.35 13.71 -11.63
CA LEU A 42 -6.37 13.59 -10.16
C LEU A 42 -4.98 13.27 -9.60
N TRP A 43 -4.21 12.48 -10.35
CA TRP A 43 -2.78 12.31 -10.16
C TRP A 43 -2.06 12.90 -11.38
N PRO A 44 -1.50 14.12 -11.29
CA PRO A 44 -0.89 14.81 -12.42
C PRO A 44 0.43 14.14 -12.84
N ALA A 45 0.32 13.08 -13.61
CA ALA A 45 1.43 12.29 -14.12
C ALA A 45 1.45 12.31 -15.65
N ARG A 46 2.64 12.46 -16.23
CA ARG A 46 2.81 12.44 -17.69
C ARG A 46 2.58 11.06 -18.29
N ASN A 47 2.84 10.01 -17.52
CA ASN A 47 2.62 8.62 -17.91
C ASN A 47 2.52 7.76 -16.64
N ARG A 48 2.16 6.49 -16.79
CA ARG A 48 2.00 5.55 -15.66
C ARG A 48 3.26 5.34 -14.81
N GLN A 49 4.44 5.66 -15.35
CA GLN A 49 5.73 5.47 -14.68
C GLN A 49 6.16 6.71 -13.87
N ASP A 50 5.51 7.84 -14.09
CA ASP A 50 5.76 9.12 -13.43
C ASP A 50 4.98 9.21 -12.11
N ILE A 51 5.31 8.30 -11.18
CA ILE A 51 4.59 8.14 -9.90
C ILE A 51 4.87 9.32 -8.94
N LEU A 52 6.02 9.98 -9.08
CA LEU A 52 6.48 11.10 -8.26
C LEU A 52 6.79 12.33 -9.14
N GLY A 53 5.82 12.73 -9.97
CA GLY A 53 5.97 13.90 -10.83
C GLY A 53 6.07 15.20 -10.02
N ASP A 54 6.99 16.09 -10.41
CA ASP A 54 7.05 17.45 -9.88
C ASP A 54 5.87 18.27 -10.45
N PRO A 55 4.96 18.79 -9.60
CA PRO A 55 3.83 19.61 -10.05
C PRO A 55 4.25 20.82 -10.90
N HIS A 56 5.44 21.38 -10.67
CA HIS A 56 5.94 22.54 -11.43
C HIS A 56 6.43 22.19 -12.84
N THR A 57 6.59 20.90 -13.15
CA THR A 57 7.04 20.47 -14.47
C THR A 57 5.87 20.18 -15.39
N PHE A 58 4.66 19.94 -14.88
CA PHE A 58 3.53 19.50 -15.69
C PHE A 58 2.32 20.41 -15.47
N ALA A 59 1.83 20.98 -16.56
CA ALA A 59 0.68 21.88 -16.58
C ALA A 59 -0.31 21.42 -17.63
N VAL A 60 -1.60 21.47 -17.29
CA VAL A 60 -2.71 21.12 -18.17
C VAL A 60 -3.62 22.33 -18.32
N LEU A 61 -3.89 22.70 -19.57
CA LEU A 61 -4.81 23.78 -19.94
C LEU A 61 -5.87 23.21 -20.89
N PHE A 62 -7.12 23.63 -20.70
CA PHE A 62 -8.22 23.32 -21.61
C PHE A 62 -8.55 24.55 -22.46
N ALA A 63 -8.75 24.31 -23.75
CA ALA A 63 -9.10 25.31 -24.73
C ALA A 63 -10.19 24.75 -25.64
N ALA A 64 -10.93 25.64 -26.31
CA ALA A 64 -11.78 25.23 -27.42
C ALA A 64 -10.92 24.52 -28.48
N GLU A 65 -11.45 23.45 -29.08
CA GLU A 65 -10.72 22.61 -30.03
C GLU A 65 -10.04 23.40 -31.17
N PRO A 66 -10.68 24.40 -31.81
CA PRO A 66 -10.02 25.21 -32.83
C PRO A 66 -8.76 25.92 -32.33
N LEU A 67 -8.79 26.44 -31.09
CA LEU A 67 -7.66 27.11 -30.46
C LEU A 67 -6.54 26.12 -30.10
N ALA A 68 -6.90 24.95 -29.55
CA ALA A 68 -5.93 23.90 -29.23
C ALA A 68 -5.22 23.35 -30.48
N ARG A 69 -5.96 23.15 -31.58
CA ARG A 69 -5.39 22.74 -32.88
C ARG A 69 -4.45 23.81 -33.45
N ALA A 70 -4.85 25.08 -33.39
CA ALA A 70 -4.01 26.20 -33.82
C ALA A 70 -2.71 26.30 -33.00
N LEU A 71 -2.78 26.11 -31.67
CA LEU A 71 -1.62 26.17 -30.79
C LEU A 71 -0.67 24.98 -30.89
N SER A 72 -1.20 23.79 -31.21
CA SER A 72 -0.39 22.58 -31.36
C SER A 72 0.21 22.41 -32.76
N ALA A 73 -0.16 23.28 -33.71
CA ALA A 73 0.15 23.15 -35.13
C ALA A 73 -0.22 21.75 -35.70
N ARG A 74 -1.26 21.10 -35.13
CA ARG A 74 -1.71 19.77 -35.54
C ARG A 74 -3.09 19.86 -36.19
N ALA A 75 -3.20 19.28 -37.38
CA ALA A 75 -4.46 19.19 -38.12
C ALA A 75 -5.41 18.13 -37.55
N THR A 76 -4.86 17.06 -36.97
CA THR A 76 -5.61 15.91 -36.42
C THR A 76 -5.43 15.80 -34.90
N PRO A 77 -6.46 15.29 -34.18
CA PRO A 77 -6.32 14.95 -32.76
C PRO A 77 -5.22 13.91 -32.54
N ASN A 78 -4.49 14.05 -31.44
CA ASN A 78 -3.47 13.08 -31.02
C ASN A 78 -4.02 12.00 -30.08
N GLN A 79 -5.26 12.14 -29.62
CA GLN A 79 -5.97 11.21 -28.77
C GLN A 79 -7.47 11.30 -29.07
N VAL A 80 -8.15 10.17 -29.07
CA VAL A 80 -9.61 10.07 -29.19
C VAL A 80 -10.12 9.25 -28.01
N LEU A 81 -11.14 9.77 -27.34
CA LEU A 81 -11.82 9.10 -26.23
C LEU A 81 -13.08 8.42 -26.77
N ILE A 82 -13.23 7.14 -26.46
CA ILE A 82 -14.39 6.35 -26.91
C ILE A 82 -15.07 5.78 -25.69
N GLU A 83 -16.33 6.15 -25.53
CA GLU A 83 -17.21 5.57 -24.55
C GLU A 83 -17.89 4.33 -25.14
N ILE A 84 -17.74 3.21 -24.47
CA ILE A 84 -18.36 1.94 -24.84
C ILE A 84 -19.54 1.70 -23.90
N ALA A 85 -20.65 1.19 -24.42
CA ALA A 85 -21.84 0.88 -23.63
C ALA A 85 -21.51 -0.05 -22.44
N SER A 86 -22.17 0.17 -21.31
CA SER A 86 -21.89 -0.50 -20.03
C SER A 86 -22.08 -2.03 -20.03
N GLY A 87 -22.74 -2.59 -21.05
CA GLY A 87 -22.93 -4.03 -21.25
C GLY A 87 -22.01 -4.67 -22.29
N ALA A 88 -21.06 -3.91 -22.85
CA ALA A 88 -20.19 -4.40 -23.91
C ALA A 88 -19.26 -5.50 -23.43
N THR A 89 -19.16 -6.55 -24.23
CA THR A 89 -18.32 -7.71 -23.99
C THR A 89 -16.87 -7.45 -24.40
N GLN A 90 -15.97 -8.34 -24.00
CA GLN A 90 -14.58 -8.31 -24.47
C GLN A 90 -14.48 -8.43 -26.00
N SER A 91 -15.44 -9.11 -26.64
CA SER A 91 -15.51 -9.22 -28.10
C SER A 91 -15.78 -7.86 -28.74
N ASP A 92 -16.72 -7.09 -28.18
CA ASP A 92 -17.06 -5.75 -28.67
C ASP A 92 -15.86 -4.80 -28.53
N GLN A 93 -15.15 -4.87 -27.40
CA GLN A 93 -13.91 -4.11 -27.19
C GLN A 93 -12.83 -4.47 -28.21
N ASN A 94 -12.67 -5.76 -28.51
CA ASN A 94 -11.70 -6.22 -29.50
C ASN A 94 -12.08 -5.76 -30.92
N GLN A 95 -13.38 -5.73 -31.25
CA GLN A 95 -13.87 -5.23 -32.52
C GLN A 95 -13.61 -3.73 -32.67
N VAL A 96 -13.97 -2.94 -31.64
CA VAL A 96 -13.65 -1.50 -31.59
C VAL A 96 -12.15 -1.29 -31.72
N ALA A 97 -11.33 -2.06 -31.00
CA ALA A 97 -9.88 -1.98 -31.11
C ALA A 97 -9.36 -2.31 -32.52
N GLY A 98 -9.99 -3.26 -33.21
CA GLY A 98 -9.69 -3.58 -34.61
C GLY A 98 -9.95 -2.40 -35.54
N VAL A 99 -11.10 -1.74 -35.39
CA VAL A 99 -11.48 -0.54 -36.17
C VAL A 99 -10.55 0.63 -35.86
N LEU A 100 -10.17 0.82 -34.60
CA LEU A 100 -9.23 1.87 -34.23
C LEU A 100 -7.86 1.66 -34.86
N ARG A 101 -7.35 0.43 -34.83
CA ARG A 101 -6.07 0.10 -35.47
C ARG A 101 -6.12 0.31 -36.98
N SER A 102 -7.20 -0.10 -37.64
CA SER A 102 -7.36 0.15 -39.09
C SER A 102 -7.49 1.64 -39.42
N ALA A 103 -8.03 2.44 -38.49
CA ALA A 103 -8.06 3.90 -38.59
C ALA A 103 -6.72 4.59 -38.23
N GLY A 104 -5.65 3.82 -37.95
CA GLY A 104 -4.32 4.36 -37.66
C GLY A 104 -4.02 4.61 -36.19
N ALA A 105 -4.83 4.10 -35.25
CA ALA A 105 -4.51 4.16 -33.83
C ALA A 105 -3.25 3.33 -33.53
N VAL A 106 -2.18 4.04 -33.15
CA VAL A 106 -0.90 3.44 -32.76
C VAL A 106 -0.96 2.82 -31.37
N ASP A 107 -1.85 3.32 -30.51
CA ASP A 107 -2.02 2.88 -29.14
C ASP A 107 -3.49 2.92 -28.73
N ILE A 108 -3.92 1.90 -27.97
CA ILE A 108 -5.29 1.75 -27.47
C ILE A 108 -5.16 1.41 -26.00
N GLN A 109 -5.62 2.33 -25.15
CA GLN A 109 -5.54 2.20 -23.70
C GLN A 109 -6.93 2.06 -23.09
N ASP A 110 -7.10 1.06 -22.24
CA ASP A 110 -8.26 0.97 -21.39
C ASP A 110 -8.22 2.08 -20.31
N ARG A 111 -9.38 2.48 -19.80
CA ARG A 111 -9.47 3.42 -18.66
C ARG A 111 -8.61 2.99 -17.47
N ARG A 112 -8.51 1.68 -17.21
CA ARG A 112 -7.71 1.11 -16.11
C ARG A 112 -6.20 1.33 -16.23
N ASP A 113 -5.74 1.58 -17.46
CA ASP A 113 -4.32 1.78 -17.77
C ASP A 113 -3.97 3.26 -17.91
N GLN A 114 -4.98 4.14 -17.91
CA GLN A 114 -4.82 5.59 -17.82
C GLN A 114 -3.97 5.93 -16.57
N PRO A 115 -2.97 6.83 -16.66
CA PRO A 115 -1.98 7.02 -15.60
C PRO A 115 -2.55 7.30 -14.20
N SER A 116 -3.54 8.19 -14.12
CA SER A 116 -4.18 8.58 -12.86
C SER A 116 -5.04 7.45 -12.27
N ASP A 117 -5.87 6.79 -13.08
CA ASP A 117 -6.69 5.65 -12.65
C ASP A 117 -5.82 4.45 -12.23
N ALA A 118 -4.75 4.16 -12.98
CA ALA A 118 -3.79 3.13 -12.66
C ALA A 118 -3.05 3.41 -11.34
N ALA A 119 -2.60 4.65 -11.12
CA ALA A 119 -1.94 5.05 -9.88
C ALA A 119 -2.89 4.92 -8.68
N LEU A 120 -4.13 5.40 -8.81
CA LEU A 120 -5.14 5.29 -7.76
C LEU A 120 -5.47 3.83 -7.45
N ARG A 121 -5.62 2.97 -8.47
CA ARG A 121 -5.85 1.53 -8.27
C ARG A 121 -4.69 0.85 -7.55
N GLU A 122 -3.45 1.17 -7.88
CA GLU A 122 -2.29 0.59 -7.20
C GLU A 122 -2.27 1.00 -5.72
N ASN A 123 -2.57 2.26 -5.41
CA ASN A 123 -2.74 2.73 -4.03
C ASN A 123 -3.87 1.98 -3.30
N PHE A 124 -5.05 1.85 -3.93
CA PHE A 124 -6.17 1.11 -3.34
C PHE A 124 -5.89 -0.38 -3.16
N ASN A 125 -5.13 -1.00 -4.07
CA ASN A 125 -4.71 -2.39 -3.93
C ASN A 125 -3.77 -2.54 -2.72
N GLY A 126 -2.80 -1.63 -2.56
CA GLY A 126 -1.95 -1.55 -1.39
C GLY A 126 -2.75 -1.45 -0.08
N PHE A 127 -3.75 -0.54 -0.05
CA PHE A 127 -4.65 -0.43 1.10
C PHE A 127 -5.51 -1.67 1.32
N SER A 128 -5.97 -2.34 0.26
CA SER A 128 -6.78 -3.56 0.37
C SER A 128 -6.00 -4.70 1.04
N VAL A 129 -4.71 -4.85 0.72
CA VAL A 129 -3.83 -5.82 1.38
C VAL A 129 -3.67 -5.48 2.86
N MET A 130 -3.43 -4.20 3.20
CA MET A 130 -3.32 -3.75 4.59
C MET A 130 -4.62 -3.91 5.37
N ALA A 131 -5.77 -3.68 4.73
CA ALA A 131 -7.10 -3.81 5.31
C ALA A 131 -7.43 -5.23 5.75
N ILE A 132 -6.76 -6.24 5.21
CA ILE A 132 -6.86 -7.64 5.65
C ILE A 132 -5.72 -7.98 6.62
N GLY A 133 -4.49 -7.57 6.28
CA GLY A 133 -3.30 -7.91 7.06
C GLY A 133 -3.33 -7.39 8.50
N PHE A 134 -3.69 -6.11 8.69
CA PHE A 134 -3.70 -5.51 10.03
C PHE A 134 -4.77 -6.10 10.95
N PRO A 135 -6.05 -6.26 10.55
CA PRO A 135 -7.04 -6.90 11.42
C PRO A 135 -6.65 -8.31 11.84
N VAL A 136 -6.14 -9.15 10.92
CA VAL A 136 -5.69 -10.50 11.27
C VAL A 136 -4.59 -10.46 12.33
N LEU A 137 -3.64 -9.54 12.17
CA LEU A 137 -2.52 -9.36 13.09
C LEU A 137 -3.00 -8.90 14.47
N PHE A 138 -3.83 -7.85 14.55
CA PHE A 138 -4.31 -7.30 15.82
C PHE A 138 -5.32 -8.22 16.53
N LEU A 139 -6.22 -8.88 15.80
CA LEU A 139 -7.15 -9.85 16.39
C LEU A 139 -6.41 -11.08 16.92
N SER A 140 -5.36 -11.53 16.23
CA SER A 140 -4.47 -12.59 16.76
C SER A 140 -3.79 -12.17 18.05
N ALA A 141 -3.33 -10.91 18.13
CA ALA A 141 -2.72 -10.34 19.34
C ALA A 141 -3.71 -10.33 20.49
N ALA A 142 -4.92 -9.82 20.23
CA ALA A 142 -6.00 -9.74 21.19
C ALA A 142 -6.44 -11.12 21.67
N ALA A 143 -6.52 -12.11 20.77
CA ALA A 143 -6.85 -13.49 21.13
C ALA A 143 -5.83 -14.08 22.12
N ILE A 144 -4.54 -13.90 21.85
CA ILE A 144 -3.46 -14.40 22.71
C ILE A 144 -3.46 -13.68 24.06
N ALA A 145 -3.60 -12.36 24.06
CA ALA A 145 -3.66 -11.56 25.29
C ALA A 145 -4.86 -11.95 26.15
N GLY A 146 -6.04 -12.09 25.55
CA GLY A 146 -7.25 -12.57 26.21
C GLY A 146 -7.10 -13.99 26.75
N TYR A 147 -6.47 -14.89 25.97
CA TYR A 147 -6.18 -16.25 26.42
C TYR A 147 -5.31 -16.28 27.68
N VAL A 148 -4.23 -15.48 27.70
CA VAL A 148 -3.33 -15.38 28.86
C VAL A 148 -4.07 -14.79 30.07
N LEU A 149 -4.86 -13.74 29.87
CA LEU A 149 -5.63 -13.09 30.94
C LEU A 149 -6.64 -14.04 31.57
N ILE A 150 -7.48 -14.70 30.76
CA ILE A 150 -8.50 -15.62 31.26
C ILE A 150 -7.86 -16.85 31.88
N THR A 151 -6.77 -17.37 31.31
CA THR A 151 -6.00 -18.46 31.92
C THR A 151 -5.50 -18.07 33.31
N ARG A 152 -4.97 -16.84 33.48
CA ARG A 152 -4.54 -16.32 34.78
C ARG A 152 -5.71 -16.19 35.77
N LEU A 153 -6.86 -15.72 35.30
CA LEU A 153 -8.07 -15.59 36.12
C LEU A 153 -8.53 -16.96 36.63
N VAL A 154 -8.69 -17.94 35.73
CA VAL A 154 -9.06 -19.33 36.06
C VAL A 154 -8.09 -19.96 37.06
N HIS A 155 -6.79 -19.72 36.91
CA HIS A 155 -5.80 -20.25 37.86
C HIS A 155 -5.91 -19.63 39.25
N THR A 156 -6.24 -18.34 39.32
CA THR A 156 -6.39 -17.62 40.59
C THR A 156 -7.66 -18.04 41.32
N GLU A 157 -8.74 -18.27 40.58
CA GLU A 157 -10.05 -18.65 41.13
C GLU A 157 -10.27 -20.16 41.23
N ARG A 158 -9.23 -20.95 40.95
CA ARG A 158 -9.33 -22.42 40.92
C ARG A 158 -9.95 -23.03 42.19
N PRO A 159 -9.63 -22.58 43.42
CA PRO A 159 -10.30 -23.08 44.62
C PRO A 159 -11.82 -22.80 44.63
N ILE A 160 -12.21 -21.61 44.19
CA ILE A 160 -13.62 -21.18 44.10
C ILE A 160 -14.37 -22.07 43.10
N ILE A 161 -13.79 -22.30 41.92
CA ILE A 161 -14.34 -23.21 40.91
C ILE A 161 -14.54 -24.61 41.50
N GLY A 162 -13.58 -25.09 42.29
CA GLY A 162 -13.66 -26.38 42.99
C GLY A 162 -14.85 -26.45 43.96
N THR A 163 -15.05 -25.41 44.77
CA THR A 163 -16.20 -25.34 45.70
C THR A 163 -17.54 -25.33 44.96
N LEU A 164 -17.67 -24.56 43.89
CA LEU A 164 -18.89 -24.49 43.08
C LEU A 164 -19.23 -25.86 42.46
N LEU A 165 -18.24 -26.54 41.89
CA LEU A 165 -18.44 -27.88 41.33
C LEU A 165 -18.77 -28.93 42.40
N ALA A 166 -18.21 -28.81 43.61
CA ALA A 166 -18.53 -29.68 44.74
C ALA A 166 -19.97 -29.48 45.24
N LEU A 167 -20.48 -28.25 45.19
CA LEU A 167 -21.87 -27.89 45.51
C LEU A 167 -22.87 -28.26 44.40
N GLY A 168 -22.42 -28.88 43.31
CA GLY A 168 -23.28 -29.36 42.23
C GLY A 168 -23.47 -28.39 41.07
N ALA A 169 -22.65 -27.33 40.94
CA ALA A 169 -22.72 -26.43 39.79
C ALA A 169 -22.49 -27.17 38.47
N ARG A 170 -23.30 -26.86 37.45
CA ARG A 170 -23.15 -27.44 36.11
C ARG A 170 -21.85 -26.94 35.49
N ARG A 171 -21.06 -27.85 34.90
CA ARG A 171 -19.82 -27.51 34.15
C ARG A 171 -20.04 -26.44 33.07
N GLY A 172 -21.19 -26.48 32.39
CA GLY A 172 -21.57 -25.49 31.39
C GLY A 172 -21.72 -24.07 31.97
N ALA A 173 -22.19 -23.93 33.21
CA ALA A 173 -22.30 -22.64 33.88
C ALA A 173 -20.92 -22.03 34.18
N VAL A 174 -19.95 -22.87 34.59
CA VAL A 174 -18.55 -22.45 34.78
C VAL A 174 -17.94 -22.00 33.45
N VAL A 175 -18.15 -22.76 32.37
CA VAL A 175 -17.66 -22.36 31.04
C VAL A 175 -18.28 -21.03 30.60
N ALA A 176 -19.60 -20.89 30.72
CA ALA A 176 -20.32 -19.67 30.35
C ALA A 176 -19.84 -18.45 31.15
N HIS A 177 -19.57 -18.61 32.46
CA HIS A 177 -19.07 -17.53 33.31
C HIS A 177 -17.73 -16.96 32.82
N TYR A 178 -16.77 -17.82 32.44
CA TYR A 178 -15.48 -17.36 31.92
C TYR A 178 -15.54 -16.88 30.47
N LEU A 179 -16.44 -17.44 29.64
CA LEU A 179 -16.69 -16.90 28.30
C LEU A 179 -17.31 -15.50 28.35
N TRP A 180 -18.18 -15.24 29.33
CA TRP A 180 -18.79 -13.93 29.55
C TRP A 180 -17.75 -12.85 29.81
N HIS A 181 -16.70 -13.15 30.59
CA HIS A 181 -15.59 -12.22 30.81
C HIS A 181 -14.91 -11.82 29.50
N GLY A 182 -14.58 -12.80 28.65
CA GLY A 182 -13.99 -12.54 27.33
C GLY A 182 -14.93 -11.73 26.42
N ALA A 183 -16.20 -12.10 26.38
CA ALA A 183 -17.22 -11.44 25.56
C ALA A 183 -17.50 -10.00 26.02
N LEU A 184 -17.51 -9.72 27.32
CA LEU A 184 -17.74 -8.37 27.84
C LEU A 184 -16.59 -7.43 27.49
N ILE A 185 -15.34 -7.90 27.67
CA ILE A 185 -14.14 -7.12 27.31
C ILE A 185 -14.16 -6.80 25.81
N THR A 186 -14.43 -7.80 24.96
CA THR A 186 -14.46 -7.56 23.52
C THR A 186 -15.68 -6.77 23.06
N ALA A 187 -16.83 -6.85 23.75
CA ALA A 187 -17.99 -6.02 23.44
C ALA A 187 -17.66 -4.53 23.64
N VAL A 188 -17.05 -4.17 24.76
CA VAL A 188 -16.62 -2.78 25.01
C VAL A 188 -15.56 -2.34 23.99
N ALA A 189 -14.57 -3.20 23.73
CA ALA A 189 -13.52 -2.91 22.76
C ALA A 189 -14.06 -2.74 21.33
N VAL A 190 -15.06 -3.53 20.94
CA VAL A 190 -15.71 -3.45 19.63
C VAL A 190 -16.49 -2.15 19.49
N VAL A 191 -17.28 -1.77 20.49
CA VAL A 191 -18.02 -0.50 20.46
C VAL A 191 -17.05 0.67 20.33
N ALA A 192 -16.01 0.71 21.16
CA ALA A 192 -14.98 1.74 21.07
C ALA A 192 -14.24 1.72 19.73
N GLY A 193 -13.91 0.52 19.21
CA GLY A 193 -13.21 0.34 17.94
C GLY A 193 -14.03 0.76 16.73
N VAL A 194 -15.34 0.49 16.70
CA VAL A 194 -16.24 0.92 15.63
C VAL A 194 -16.40 2.44 15.64
N LEU A 195 -16.58 3.06 16.82
CA LEU A 195 -16.67 4.52 16.95
C LEU A 195 -15.36 5.21 16.51
N ALA A 196 -14.23 4.72 17.00
CA ALA A 196 -12.91 5.23 16.60
C ALA A 196 -12.67 5.02 15.10
N GLY A 197 -13.06 3.86 14.56
CA GLY A 197 -12.97 3.55 13.14
C GLY A 197 -13.81 4.50 12.28
N TRP A 198 -15.02 4.84 12.72
CA TRP A 198 -15.89 5.79 12.04
C TRP A 198 -15.22 7.18 11.91
N VAL A 199 -14.69 7.70 13.03
CA VAL A 199 -13.97 8.99 13.05
C VAL A 199 -12.71 8.92 12.18
N ALA A 200 -11.92 7.85 12.30
CA ALA A 200 -10.69 7.66 11.55
C ALA A 200 -10.93 7.56 10.04
N THR A 201 -11.97 6.83 9.61
CA THR A 201 -12.36 6.75 8.20
C THR A 201 -12.70 8.14 7.66
N SER A 202 -13.50 8.91 8.38
CA SER A 202 -13.90 10.26 7.96
C SER A 202 -12.69 11.19 7.84
N ALA A 203 -11.83 11.20 8.85
CA ALA A 203 -10.62 12.02 8.88
C ALA A 203 -9.62 11.62 7.77
N TYR A 204 -9.43 10.32 7.54
CA TYR A 204 -8.50 9.84 6.52
C TYR A 204 -9.03 10.09 5.11
N THR A 205 -10.31 9.83 4.85
CA THR A 205 -10.92 10.08 3.54
C THR A 205 -10.91 11.57 3.20
N THR A 206 -11.22 12.45 4.15
CA THR A 206 -11.14 13.91 3.93
C THR A 206 -9.71 14.36 3.64
N LEU A 207 -8.73 13.91 4.43
CA LEU A 207 -7.33 14.22 4.21
C LEU A 207 -6.87 13.73 2.82
N TYR A 208 -7.13 12.47 2.49
CA TYR A 208 -6.71 11.89 1.23
C TYR A 208 -7.38 12.55 0.02
N ALA A 209 -8.67 12.85 0.11
CA ALA A 209 -9.39 13.57 -0.94
C ALA A 209 -8.92 15.02 -1.11
N SER A 210 -8.52 15.68 -0.01
CA SER A 210 -7.92 17.02 -0.06
C SER A 210 -6.58 17.02 -0.79
N LEU A 211 -5.75 15.99 -0.56
CA LEU A 211 -4.47 15.81 -1.26
C LEU A 211 -4.67 15.56 -2.76
N LEU A 212 -5.75 14.87 -3.13
CA LEU A 212 -6.13 14.65 -4.53
C LEU A 212 -6.89 15.83 -5.16
N GLY A 213 -7.22 16.88 -4.40
CA GLY A 213 -8.00 17.99 -4.91
C GLY A 213 -9.40 17.57 -5.40
N LEU A 214 -10.08 16.67 -4.70
CA LEU A 214 -11.46 16.28 -5.04
C LEU A 214 -12.47 17.33 -4.50
N PRO A 215 -13.41 17.83 -5.34
CA PRO A 215 -14.36 18.86 -4.93
C PRO A 215 -15.53 18.29 -4.11
N ASP A 216 -16.07 17.16 -4.55
CA ASP A 216 -17.21 16.50 -3.92
C ASP A 216 -16.76 15.21 -3.26
N ILE A 217 -16.83 15.17 -1.94
CA ILE A 217 -16.44 14.01 -1.13
C ILE A 217 -17.70 13.43 -0.50
N VAL A 218 -18.11 12.24 -0.95
CA VAL A 218 -19.17 11.47 -0.32
C VAL A 218 -18.53 10.40 0.55
N ILE A 219 -18.64 10.57 1.87
CA ILE A 219 -18.13 9.61 2.85
C ILE A 219 -19.26 8.67 3.23
N GLU A 220 -19.25 7.47 2.66
CA GLU A 220 -20.22 6.43 2.99
C GLU A 220 -19.63 5.42 3.97
N HIS A 221 -20.25 5.31 5.15
CA HIS A 221 -19.87 4.29 6.12
C HIS A 221 -20.55 2.97 5.80
N ARG A 222 -19.77 2.04 5.24
CA ARG A 222 -20.24 0.71 4.88
C ARG A 222 -20.56 -0.12 6.12
N ILE A 223 -21.85 -0.14 6.50
CA ILE A 223 -22.37 -0.96 7.60
C ILE A 223 -21.96 -2.44 7.52
N PRO A 224 -21.94 -3.11 6.34
CA PRO A 224 -21.47 -4.50 6.28
C PRO A 224 -20.04 -4.69 6.80
N THR A 225 -19.15 -3.72 6.55
CA THR A 225 -17.77 -3.77 7.04
C THR A 225 -17.71 -3.62 8.56
N ALA A 226 -18.53 -2.73 9.14
CA ALA A 226 -18.65 -2.59 10.58
C ALA A 226 -19.19 -3.87 11.24
N VAL A 227 -20.21 -4.50 10.64
CA VAL A 227 -20.77 -5.78 11.12
C VAL A 227 -19.71 -6.89 11.11
N VAL A 228 -18.92 -7.00 10.04
CA VAL A 228 -17.80 -7.96 9.98
C VAL A 228 -16.80 -7.69 11.11
N GLY A 229 -16.43 -6.42 11.35
CA GLY A 229 -15.56 -6.03 12.46
C GLY A 229 -16.12 -6.42 13.84
N VAL A 230 -17.42 -6.18 14.07
CA VAL A 230 -18.12 -6.55 15.31
C VAL A 230 -18.09 -8.07 15.51
N VAL A 231 -18.46 -8.84 14.48
CA VAL A 231 -18.48 -10.31 14.55
C VAL A 231 -17.10 -10.87 14.85
N LEU A 232 -16.06 -10.39 14.14
CA LEU A 232 -14.69 -10.84 14.34
C LEU A 232 -14.15 -10.45 15.72
N GLY A 233 -14.44 -9.23 16.19
CA GLY A 233 -14.03 -8.77 17.51
C GLY A 233 -14.67 -9.56 18.65
N LEU A 234 -15.98 -9.81 18.57
CA LEU A 234 -16.68 -10.66 19.55
C LEU A 234 -16.19 -12.11 19.51
N ALA A 235 -16.03 -12.68 18.31
CA ALA A 235 -15.51 -14.03 18.12
C ALA A 235 -14.11 -14.18 18.74
N THR A 236 -13.26 -13.15 18.64
CA THR A 236 -11.92 -13.14 19.24
C THR A 236 -11.97 -13.32 20.76
N GLY A 237 -12.92 -12.68 21.45
CA GLY A 237 -13.11 -12.84 22.91
C GLY A 237 -13.55 -14.24 23.30
N VAL A 238 -14.47 -14.82 22.53
CA VAL A 238 -14.94 -16.21 22.73
C VAL A 238 -13.80 -17.20 22.49
N ILE A 239 -13.07 -17.06 21.38
CA ILE A 239 -11.93 -17.93 21.02
C ILE A 239 -10.85 -17.87 22.11
N ALA A 240 -10.54 -16.67 22.60
CA ALA A 240 -9.57 -16.46 23.68
C ALA A 240 -9.96 -17.20 24.98
N GLY A 241 -11.25 -17.15 25.34
CA GLY A 241 -11.76 -17.72 26.60
C GLY A 241 -12.10 -19.21 26.55
N LEU A 242 -12.35 -19.78 25.37
CA LEU A 242 -12.90 -21.13 25.25
C LEU A 242 -11.98 -22.22 25.81
N ALA A 243 -10.71 -22.21 25.44
CA ALA A 243 -9.73 -23.19 25.91
C ALA A 243 -9.52 -23.16 27.44
N PRO A 244 -9.28 -21.99 28.09
CA PRO A 244 -9.14 -21.93 29.54
C PRO A 244 -10.45 -22.23 30.28
N ALA A 245 -11.60 -21.79 29.76
CA ALA A 245 -12.91 -22.07 30.37
C ALA A 245 -13.25 -23.57 30.38
N ILE A 246 -13.02 -24.28 29.27
CA ILE A 246 -13.18 -25.75 29.21
C ILE A 246 -12.19 -26.44 30.15
N GLY A 247 -10.95 -25.93 30.24
CA GLY A 247 -9.95 -26.41 31.19
C GLY A 247 -10.45 -26.31 32.63
N ALA A 248 -10.99 -25.16 33.02
CA ALA A 248 -11.54 -24.91 34.35
C ALA A 248 -12.65 -25.91 34.72
N ALA A 249 -13.61 -26.12 33.81
CA ALA A 249 -14.76 -26.97 34.06
C ALA A 249 -14.45 -28.48 34.10
N ARG A 250 -13.29 -28.90 33.57
CA ARG A 250 -12.83 -30.30 33.61
C ARG A 250 -12.01 -30.64 34.86
N THR A 251 -11.68 -29.66 35.69
CA THR A 251 -10.90 -29.88 36.90
C THR A 251 -11.72 -30.67 37.93
N ALA A 252 -11.14 -31.70 38.54
CA ALA A 252 -11.81 -32.42 39.62
C ALA A 252 -11.93 -31.52 40.88
N PRO A 253 -13.09 -31.46 41.56
CA PRO A 253 -13.30 -30.56 42.70
C PRO A 253 -12.26 -30.75 43.82
N ALA A 254 -11.94 -32.00 44.16
CA ALA A 254 -10.93 -32.34 45.16
C ALA A 254 -9.51 -31.90 44.78
N GLU A 255 -9.19 -31.85 43.48
CA GLU A 255 -7.90 -31.35 42.98
C GLU A 255 -7.86 -29.81 42.93
N ALA A 256 -8.99 -29.18 42.63
CA ALA A 256 -9.12 -27.73 42.59
C ALA A 256 -9.04 -27.11 43.99
N MET A 257 -9.62 -27.77 45.01
CA MET A 257 -9.63 -27.32 46.41
C MET A 257 -8.32 -27.57 47.15
N ARG A 258 -7.51 -28.56 46.72
CA ARG A 258 -6.19 -28.80 47.31
C ARG A 258 -5.21 -27.64 47.10
N GLY A 259 -5.55 -26.62 46.29
CA GLY A 259 -4.58 -25.60 45.90
C GLY A 259 -3.44 -26.23 45.10
N ASP A 260 -2.41 -25.45 44.76
CA ASP A 260 -1.35 -25.80 43.81
C ASP A 260 -0.37 -26.87 44.33
N HIS A 261 -0.88 -28.03 44.76
CA HIS A 261 -0.08 -29.21 45.02
C HIS A 261 0.39 -29.77 43.68
N ARG A 262 1.66 -29.49 43.40
CA ARG A 262 2.44 -29.90 42.24
C ARG A 262 2.18 -31.36 41.87
N GLN A 263 1.15 -31.64 41.08
CA GLN A 263 1.00 -32.96 40.48
C GLN A 263 2.16 -33.19 39.51
N PRO A 264 2.92 -34.29 39.64
CA PRO A 264 3.93 -34.67 38.67
C PRO A 264 3.24 -35.11 37.37
N LEU A 265 2.93 -34.15 36.50
CA LEU A 265 2.53 -34.44 35.12
C LEU A 265 3.64 -35.24 34.43
N ARG A 266 3.25 -36.37 33.83
CA ARG A 266 4.14 -37.34 33.16
C ARG A 266 5.21 -36.64 32.33
N ALA A 267 6.47 -37.00 32.57
CA ALA A 267 7.63 -36.51 31.84
C ALA A 267 7.47 -36.73 30.32
N GLY A 268 7.28 -35.64 29.57
CA GLY A 268 7.15 -35.70 28.10
C GLY A 268 8.42 -36.22 27.42
N LEU A 269 8.34 -36.56 26.13
CA LEU A 269 9.46 -37.08 25.33
C LEU A 269 10.74 -36.21 25.43
N LEU A 270 10.58 -34.88 25.47
CA LEU A 270 11.68 -33.93 25.65
C LEU A 270 12.30 -33.94 27.06
N ALA A 271 11.56 -34.35 28.09
CA ALA A 271 12.11 -34.54 29.43
C ALA A 271 13.07 -35.73 29.47
N ARG A 272 12.87 -36.76 28.64
CA ARG A 272 13.83 -37.86 28.46
C ARG A 272 15.07 -37.41 27.68
N LEU A 273 14.90 -36.57 26.66
CA LEU A 273 16.02 -36.00 25.90
C LEU A 273 16.86 -35.02 26.76
N SER A 274 16.24 -34.31 27.71
CA SER A 274 16.91 -33.38 28.62
C SER A 274 17.88 -34.05 29.62
N VAL A 275 17.82 -35.37 29.78
CA VAL A 275 18.78 -36.14 30.58
C VAL A 275 20.17 -36.12 29.92
N ARG A 276 20.23 -36.01 28.59
CA ARG A 276 21.50 -35.87 27.82
C ARG A 276 22.12 -34.47 27.89
N TRP A 277 21.45 -33.50 28.51
CA TRP A 277 21.84 -32.08 28.47
C TRP A 277 22.58 -31.66 29.76
N THR A 278 23.57 -32.46 30.16
CA THR A 278 24.37 -32.24 31.37
C THR A 278 25.33 -31.05 31.25
N LEU A 279 25.66 -30.62 30.02
CA LEU A 279 26.56 -29.49 29.73
C LEU A 279 25.96 -28.10 30.02
N LEU A 280 24.64 -27.99 30.22
CA LEU A 280 23.98 -26.72 30.51
C LEU A 280 24.03 -26.37 32.02
N PRO A 281 24.25 -25.10 32.40
CA PRO A 281 24.14 -24.63 33.78
C PRO A 281 22.78 -24.96 34.39
N VAL A 282 22.75 -25.21 35.70
CA VAL A 282 21.54 -25.66 36.43
C VAL A 282 20.35 -24.71 36.20
N ALA A 283 20.58 -23.40 36.18
CA ALA A 283 19.55 -22.40 35.91
C ALA A 283 18.95 -22.51 34.49
N ALA A 284 19.79 -22.66 33.46
CA ALA A 284 19.34 -22.82 32.07
C ALA A 284 18.55 -24.14 31.88
N ARG A 285 19.00 -25.21 32.54
CA ARG A 285 18.32 -26.51 32.53
C ARG A 285 16.93 -26.42 33.18
N MET A 286 16.83 -25.71 34.31
CA MET A 286 15.56 -25.48 35.01
C MET A 286 14.62 -24.58 34.21
N ALA A 287 15.14 -23.52 33.58
CA ALA A 287 14.38 -22.64 32.71
C ALA A 287 13.80 -23.41 31.51
N LEU A 288 14.61 -24.22 30.84
CA LEU A 288 14.17 -25.04 29.71
C LEU A 288 13.16 -26.13 30.11
N ARG A 289 13.34 -26.75 31.28
CA ARG A 289 12.34 -27.65 31.85
C ARG A 289 11.02 -26.94 32.14
N SER A 290 11.06 -25.70 32.60
CA SER A 290 9.85 -24.90 32.87
C SER A 290 9.09 -24.53 31.59
N LEU A 291 9.83 -24.20 30.51
CA LEU A 291 9.27 -23.91 29.19
C LEU A 291 8.57 -25.13 28.58
N THR A 292 9.19 -26.30 28.69
CA THR A 292 8.64 -27.57 28.18
C THR A 292 7.49 -28.12 29.04
N ARG A 293 7.43 -27.75 30.33
CA ARG A 293 6.36 -28.14 31.27
C ARG A 293 5.05 -27.37 31.06
N SER A 294 5.11 -26.13 30.57
CA SER A 294 3.93 -25.27 30.36
C SER A 294 3.73 -24.87 28.89
N ARG A 295 3.76 -25.87 27.98
CA ARG A 295 3.74 -25.70 26.51
C ARG A 295 2.76 -24.64 26.01
N ARG A 296 1.54 -24.59 26.57
CA ARG A 296 0.50 -23.62 26.16
C ARG A 296 0.83 -22.18 26.57
N ARG A 297 1.29 -21.97 27.82
CA ARG A 297 1.69 -20.65 28.32
C ARG A 297 2.92 -20.13 27.56
N THR A 298 3.93 -20.99 27.39
CA THR A 298 5.14 -20.67 26.64
C THR A 298 4.83 -20.31 25.19
N ALA A 299 3.98 -21.10 24.51
CA ALA A 299 3.56 -20.82 23.14
C ALA A 299 2.80 -19.49 23.04
N ALA A 300 1.89 -19.20 23.98
CA ALA A 300 1.17 -17.93 24.01
C ALA A 300 2.11 -16.72 24.19
N THR A 301 3.06 -16.79 25.13
CA THR A 301 4.03 -15.69 25.33
C THR A 301 5.00 -15.54 24.15
N MET A 302 5.41 -16.65 23.53
CA MET A 302 6.24 -16.63 22.33
C MET A 302 5.50 -16.00 21.15
N LEU A 303 4.27 -16.44 20.88
CA LEU A 303 3.45 -15.87 19.80
C LEU A 303 3.17 -14.38 20.04
N GLY A 304 2.85 -13.98 21.27
CA GLY A 304 2.67 -12.58 21.62
C GLY A 304 3.94 -11.75 21.40
N GLY A 305 5.10 -12.26 21.83
CA GLY A 305 6.40 -11.60 21.60
C GLY A 305 6.77 -11.50 20.12
N VAL A 306 6.57 -12.57 19.35
CA VAL A 306 6.78 -12.58 17.89
C VAL A 306 5.87 -11.57 17.23
N LEU A 307 4.60 -11.49 17.61
CA LEU A 307 3.63 -10.58 17.03
C LEU A 307 3.96 -9.11 17.33
N ALA A 308 4.40 -8.81 18.57
CA ALA A 308 4.91 -7.50 18.94
C ALA A 308 6.16 -7.12 18.13
N LEU A 309 7.09 -8.08 17.95
CA LEU A 309 8.27 -7.88 17.13
C LEU A 309 7.91 -7.66 15.65
N VAL A 310 6.95 -8.40 15.11
CA VAL A 310 6.44 -8.21 13.73
C VAL A 310 5.83 -6.83 13.57
N LEU A 311 5.05 -6.33 14.53
CA LEU A 311 4.51 -4.96 14.50
C LEU A 311 5.60 -3.91 14.45
N ILE A 312 6.62 -4.03 15.31
CA ILE A 312 7.77 -3.11 15.33
C ILE A 312 8.54 -3.18 14.00
N LEU A 313 8.82 -4.39 13.51
CA LEU A 313 9.53 -4.61 12.25
C LEU A 313 8.74 -4.11 11.04
N ALA A 314 7.41 -4.26 11.02
CA ALA A 314 6.57 -3.77 9.94
C ALA A 314 6.58 -2.22 9.89
N SER A 315 6.45 -1.57 11.05
CA SER A 315 6.53 -0.10 11.13
C SER A 315 7.92 0.41 10.73
N ALA A 316 8.99 -0.18 11.27
CA ALA A 316 10.36 0.18 10.92
C ALA A 316 10.64 -0.09 9.44
N GLY A 317 10.16 -1.23 8.92
CA GLY A 317 10.29 -1.65 7.53
C GLY A 317 9.62 -0.68 6.56
N MET A 318 8.45 -0.14 6.92
CA MET A 318 7.77 0.87 6.12
C MET A 318 8.60 2.17 6.05
N LEU A 319 9.08 2.67 7.20
CA LEU A 319 9.93 3.87 7.24
C LEU A 319 11.24 3.69 6.49
N THR A 320 11.92 2.55 6.68
CA THR A 320 13.18 2.26 5.97
C THR A 320 12.96 2.06 4.48
N SER A 321 11.83 1.46 4.06
CA SER A 321 11.50 1.30 2.65
C SER A 321 11.24 2.64 1.97
N VAL A 322 10.51 3.56 2.59
CA VAL A 322 10.30 4.92 2.04
C VAL A 322 11.62 5.66 1.90
N ARG A 323 12.47 5.63 2.94
CA ARG A 323 13.79 6.26 2.89
C ARG A 323 14.68 5.65 1.82
N ALA A 324 14.73 4.32 1.74
CA ALA A 324 15.49 3.61 0.72
C ALA A 324 14.98 3.91 -0.69
N MET A 325 13.67 3.99 -0.88
CA MET A 325 13.06 4.41 -2.15
C MET A 325 13.51 5.82 -2.55
N LEU A 326 13.45 6.78 -1.63
CA LEU A 326 13.90 8.16 -1.87
C LEU A 326 15.41 8.23 -2.14
N ASP A 327 16.22 7.52 -1.38
CA ASP A 327 17.67 7.45 -1.60
C ASP A 327 17.99 6.85 -2.98
N ILE A 328 17.33 5.75 -3.36
CA ILE A 328 17.51 5.15 -4.69
C ILE A 328 17.07 6.13 -5.78
N GLN A 329 15.93 6.79 -5.61
CA GLN A 329 15.39 7.71 -6.60
C GLN A 329 16.30 8.94 -6.80
N PHE A 330 16.63 9.65 -5.73
CA PHE A 330 17.27 10.97 -5.79
C PHE A 330 18.78 10.96 -5.58
N ARG A 331 19.37 9.89 -5.02
CA ARG A 331 20.84 9.79 -4.89
C ARG A 331 21.48 8.86 -5.91
N TRP A 332 20.73 7.88 -6.43
CA TRP A 332 21.28 6.88 -7.35
C TRP A 332 20.77 7.04 -8.77
N ILE A 333 19.46 7.23 -8.97
CA ILE A 333 18.87 7.29 -10.32
C ILE A 333 18.94 8.70 -10.89
N GLN A 334 18.37 9.71 -10.21
CA GLN A 334 18.36 11.11 -10.61
C GLN A 334 19.41 11.88 -9.80
N ARG A 335 20.65 11.94 -10.28
CA ARG A 335 21.77 12.59 -9.56
C ARG A 335 21.93 14.07 -9.93
N GLN A 336 21.07 14.57 -10.83
CA GLN A 336 21.01 15.97 -11.20
C GLN A 336 20.23 16.80 -10.17
N ASP A 337 20.66 18.05 -9.97
CA ASP A 337 19.98 19.00 -9.09
C ASP A 337 18.77 19.67 -9.76
N ALA A 338 18.81 19.80 -11.09
CA ALA A 338 17.75 20.44 -11.86
C ALA A 338 17.58 19.77 -13.24
N THR A 339 16.36 19.81 -13.78
CA THR A 339 16.04 19.34 -15.13
C THR A 339 15.36 20.47 -15.89
N VAL A 340 15.91 20.83 -17.05
CA VAL A 340 15.33 21.85 -17.93
C VAL A 340 14.68 21.16 -19.12
N LEU A 341 13.39 21.41 -19.33
CA LEU A 341 12.64 20.89 -20.46
C LEU A 341 12.61 21.94 -21.57
N THR A 342 13.12 21.58 -22.74
CA THR A 342 13.20 22.48 -23.89
C THR A 342 12.12 22.15 -24.92
N ALA A 343 11.67 23.16 -25.67
CA ALA A 343 10.84 22.94 -26.85
C ALA A 343 11.60 22.13 -27.93
N GLN A 344 10.85 21.44 -28.79
CA GLN A 344 11.45 20.73 -29.92
C GLN A 344 12.15 21.73 -30.87
N GLY A 345 13.39 21.44 -31.28
CA GLY A 345 14.17 22.29 -32.18
C GLY A 345 14.97 23.41 -31.50
N ALA A 346 14.95 23.51 -30.16
CA ALA A 346 15.82 24.44 -29.43
C ALA A 346 17.28 23.99 -29.54
N ASN A 347 18.05 24.67 -30.38
CA ASN A 347 19.48 24.41 -30.56
C ASN A 347 20.29 25.14 -29.48
N ASP A 348 21.39 24.51 -29.06
CA ASP A 348 22.45 25.13 -28.25
C ASP A 348 22.11 25.50 -26.78
N VAL A 349 20.93 25.10 -26.27
CA VAL A 349 20.55 25.31 -24.86
C VAL A 349 21.56 24.68 -23.89
N GLY A 350 22.13 23.53 -24.25
CA GLY A 350 23.15 22.88 -23.44
C GLY A 350 24.42 23.72 -23.26
N ALA A 351 24.84 24.48 -24.28
CA ALA A 351 25.99 25.38 -24.19
C ALA A 351 25.66 26.62 -23.36
N GLN A 352 24.45 27.19 -23.55
CA GLN A 352 23.96 28.33 -22.77
C GLN A 352 23.82 28.00 -21.28
N LEU A 353 23.36 26.80 -20.92
CA LEU A 353 23.27 26.40 -19.52
C LEU A 353 24.64 26.27 -18.86
N ARG A 354 25.66 25.81 -19.59
CA ARG A 354 27.03 25.73 -19.08
C ARG A 354 27.69 27.10 -18.87
N SER A 355 27.21 28.15 -19.53
CA SER A 355 27.73 29.51 -19.32
C SER A 355 27.11 30.22 -18.12
N VAL A 356 26.04 29.67 -17.52
CA VAL A 356 25.43 30.21 -16.31
C VAL A 356 26.35 29.95 -15.10
N PRO A 357 26.75 31.00 -14.34
CA PRO A 357 27.56 30.83 -13.14
C PRO A 357 26.88 29.88 -12.14
N GLY A 358 27.62 28.86 -11.68
CA GLY A 358 27.14 27.84 -10.75
C GLY A 358 26.70 26.53 -11.41
N VAL A 359 26.60 26.46 -12.74
CA VAL A 359 26.33 25.20 -13.46
C VAL A 359 27.64 24.44 -13.66
N ALA A 360 27.80 23.32 -12.97
CA ALA A 360 29.00 22.48 -13.10
C ALA A 360 29.02 21.65 -14.39
N ILE A 361 27.90 20.97 -14.70
CA ILE A 361 27.76 20.05 -15.84
C ILE A 361 26.33 20.15 -16.37
N ALA A 362 26.16 20.15 -17.70
CA ALA A 362 24.85 20.06 -18.36
C ALA A 362 24.87 18.94 -19.42
N GLU A 363 24.06 17.91 -19.21
CA GLU A 363 23.91 16.76 -20.11
C GLU A 363 22.54 16.81 -20.81
N PRO A 364 22.48 16.73 -22.15
CA PRO A 364 21.21 16.62 -22.85
C PRO A 364 20.62 15.22 -22.66
N ALA A 365 19.30 15.17 -22.44
CA ALA A 365 18.52 13.95 -22.40
C ALA A 365 17.26 14.11 -23.25
N THR A 366 16.85 13.04 -23.94
CA THR A 366 15.66 13.06 -24.79
C THR A 366 14.63 12.11 -24.21
N ILE A 367 13.43 12.59 -23.91
CA ILE A 367 12.32 11.76 -23.43
C ILE A 367 11.25 11.72 -24.52
N VAL A 368 11.01 10.53 -25.07
CA VAL A 368 9.98 10.29 -26.09
C VAL A 368 8.97 9.28 -25.55
N ARG A 369 7.67 9.52 -25.76
CA ARG A 369 6.65 8.50 -25.49
C ARG A 369 6.66 7.47 -26.61
N VAL A 370 6.80 6.21 -26.25
CA VAL A 370 6.81 5.08 -27.20
C VAL A 370 5.84 4.01 -26.71
N THR A 371 5.25 3.29 -27.65
CA THR A 371 4.46 2.09 -27.36
C THR A 371 5.29 0.89 -27.72
N VAL A 372 5.65 0.08 -26.72
CA VAL A 372 6.40 -1.16 -26.94
C VAL A 372 5.39 -2.26 -27.23
N ALA A 373 5.48 -2.88 -28.41
CA ALA A 373 4.64 -4.00 -28.79
C ALA A 373 5.44 -5.32 -28.73
N ALA A 374 4.93 -6.30 -27.99
CA ALA A 374 5.51 -7.64 -27.92
C ALA A 374 4.39 -8.68 -27.69
N ASN A 375 4.43 -9.80 -28.41
CA ASN A 375 3.48 -10.92 -28.27
C ASN A 375 1.99 -10.51 -28.33
N GLY A 376 1.63 -9.54 -29.18
CA GLY A 376 0.26 -9.05 -29.31
C GLY A 376 -0.19 -8.10 -28.19
N HIS A 377 0.68 -7.79 -27.22
CA HIS A 377 0.45 -6.81 -26.17
C HIS A 377 1.21 -5.52 -26.46
N THR A 378 0.58 -4.38 -26.17
CA THR A 378 1.17 -3.05 -26.26
C THR A 378 1.34 -2.48 -24.85
N TYR A 379 2.49 -1.84 -24.60
CA TYR A 379 2.77 -1.17 -23.33
C TYR A 379 3.29 0.26 -23.60
N PRO A 380 2.49 1.29 -23.30
CA PRO A 380 2.93 2.68 -23.43
C PRO A 380 3.92 3.01 -22.33
N THR A 381 5.08 3.56 -22.73
CA THR A 381 6.18 3.90 -21.83
C THR A 381 6.91 5.14 -22.34
N SER A 382 7.74 5.77 -21.51
CA SER A 382 8.74 6.70 -22.00
C SER A 382 10.03 5.97 -22.35
N LEU A 383 10.59 6.27 -23.52
CA LEU A 383 11.97 5.99 -23.89
C LEU A 383 12.80 7.24 -23.55
N THR A 384 13.79 7.08 -22.69
CA THR A 384 14.73 8.15 -22.36
C THR A 384 16.08 7.82 -22.96
N GLY A 385 16.56 8.69 -23.85
CA GLY A 385 17.89 8.66 -24.43
C GLY A 385 18.85 9.50 -23.60
N PHE A 386 20.01 8.92 -23.26
CA PHE A 386 21.09 9.58 -22.53
C PHE A 386 22.39 9.49 -23.32
N GLN A 387 23.33 10.40 -23.03
CA GLN A 387 24.68 10.25 -23.54
C GLN A 387 25.33 8.97 -22.97
N PRO A 388 26.15 8.23 -23.76
CA PRO A 388 26.72 6.94 -23.33
C PRO A 388 27.53 6.97 -22.02
N ALA A 389 28.05 8.13 -21.63
CA ALA A 389 28.83 8.34 -20.41
C ALA A 389 28.15 9.29 -19.41
N THR A 390 26.80 9.30 -19.34
CA THR A 390 26.06 10.14 -18.38
C THR A 390 26.53 9.90 -16.93
N VAL A 391 26.84 10.99 -16.23
CA VAL A 391 27.12 10.97 -14.78
C VAL A 391 25.90 11.39 -13.96
N MET A 392 24.92 12.04 -14.59
CA MET A 392 23.69 12.54 -13.97
C MET A 392 22.65 11.44 -13.76
N HIS A 393 22.66 10.39 -14.57
CA HIS A 393 21.70 9.29 -14.45
C HIS A 393 22.37 7.95 -14.13
N GLY A 394 21.94 7.31 -13.04
CA GLY A 394 22.44 5.99 -12.66
C GLY A 394 21.52 4.86 -13.14
N PHE A 395 22.12 3.76 -13.59
CA PHE A 395 21.39 2.56 -14.02
C PHE A 395 21.63 1.40 -13.06
N ARG A 396 20.54 0.69 -12.72
CA ARG A 396 20.58 -0.55 -11.93
C ARG A 396 20.12 -1.72 -12.77
N THR A 397 20.88 -2.81 -12.74
CA THR A 397 20.45 -4.09 -13.32
C THR A 397 19.50 -4.83 -12.36
N ARG A 398 18.83 -5.88 -12.86
CA ARG A 398 18.01 -6.80 -12.04
C ARG A 398 18.78 -7.45 -10.89
N THR A 399 20.11 -7.52 -10.98
CA THR A 399 21.01 -8.09 -9.96
C THR A 399 21.54 -7.03 -8.98
N ALA A 400 20.94 -5.84 -8.95
CA ALA A 400 21.33 -4.70 -8.11
C ALA A 400 22.76 -4.18 -8.33
N SER A 401 23.46 -4.62 -9.38
CA SER A 401 24.76 -4.07 -9.77
C SER A 401 24.61 -2.75 -10.55
N ARG A 402 25.60 -1.87 -10.39
CA ARG A 402 25.68 -0.59 -11.12
C ARG A 402 25.96 -0.90 -12.58
N ALA A 403 25.04 -0.55 -13.47
CA ALA A 403 25.26 -0.61 -14.91
C ALA A 403 25.68 0.77 -15.43
N ARG A 404 26.55 0.78 -16.43
CA ARG A 404 26.75 1.95 -17.30
C ARG A 404 25.67 1.97 -18.37
N CYS A 405 25.36 3.15 -18.90
CA CYS A 405 24.49 3.26 -20.07
C CYS A 405 25.06 2.38 -21.19
N HIS A 406 24.19 1.66 -21.91
CA HIS A 406 24.61 0.85 -23.05
C HIS A 406 25.24 1.78 -24.11
N PRO A 407 26.29 1.37 -24.85
CA PRO A 407 26.98 2.23 -25.83
C PRO A 407 26.06 2.80 -26.93
N THR A 408 24.89 2.22 -27.14
CA THR A 408 23.85 2.70 -28.06
C THR A 408 22.99 3.85 -27.52
N GLY A 409 23.21 4.34 -26.28
CA GLY A 409 22.60 5.57 -25.75
C GLY A 409 21.09 5.51 -25.45
N SER A 410 20.42 4.38 -25.73
CA SER A 410 18.99 4.19 -25.51
C SER A 410 18.73 2.98 -24.61
N LEU A 411 18.01 3.18 -23.52
CA LEU A 411 17.43 2.09 -22.74
C LEU A 411 15.93 2.36 -22.60
N PRO A 412 15.05 1.43 -23.03
CA PRO A 412 13.65 1.52 -22.64
C PRO A 412 13.56 1.44 -21.12
N ALA A 413 12.83 2.36 -20.49
CA ALA A 413 12.53 2.33 -19.07
C ALA A 413 11.54 1.18 -18.77
N LEU A 414 11.94 -0.07 -19.02
CA LEU A 414 11.15 -1.26 -18.77
C LEU A 414 11.22 -1.59 -17.27
N ARG A 415 10.35 -0.97 -16.48
CA ARG A 415 9.92 -1.55 -15.20
C ARG A 415 8.94 -2.66 -15.56
N SER A 416 9.35 -3.93 -15.43
CA SER A 416 8.40 -5.03 -15.67
C SER A 416 7.28 -4.96 -14.63
N PRO A 417 6.00 -4.98 -15.02
CA PRO A 417 4.94 -5.31 -14.09
C PRO A 417 5.21 -6.75 -13.62
N THR A 418 5.29 -6.96 -12.31
CA THR A 418 5.49 -8.25 -11.65
C THR A 418 4.35 -9.26 -11.87
N ASN A 419 3.45 -9.02 -12.83
CA ASN A 419 2.28 -9.83 -13.14
C ASN A 419 2.25 -10.42 -14.56
N TRP A 420 3.39 -10.47 -15.27
CA TRP A 420 3.52 -11.41 -16.39
C TRP A 420 3.64 -12.82 -15.81
N GLY A 421 2.46 -13.45 -15.66
CA GLY A 421 2.24 -14.66 -14.89
C GLY A 421 3.26 -15.76 -15.12
N ALA A 422 3.72 -16.31 -14.01
CA ALA A 422 4.17 -17.68 -13.91
C ALA A 422 3.05 -18.62 -14.42
N ARG A 423 3.07 -18.92 -15.71
CA ARG A 423 2.58 -20.19 -16.27
C ARG A 423 3.63 -20.68 -17.25
N ARG A 424 4.70 -21.25 -16.69
CA ARG A 424 5.41 -22.34 -17.37
C ARG A 424 4.77 -23.64 -16.90
N ARG A 425 4.57 -24.53 -17.86
CA ARG A 425 4.03 -25.89 -17.70
C ARG A 425 4.75 -26.67 -16.62
#